data_AF-A0A161XL31-F1
#
_entry.id   AF-A0A161XL31-F1
#
_cell.length_a   1.000
_cell.length_b   1.000
_cell.length_c   1.000
_cell.angle_alpha   90.00
_cell.angle_beta   90.00
_cell.angle_gamma   90.00
#
_symmetry.space_group_name_H-M   'P 1'
#
loop_
_entity.id
_entity.type
_entity.pdbx_description
1 polymer ?
#
loop_
_entity_poly.entity_id
_entity_poly.type
_entity_poly.pdbx_seq_one_letter_code
_entity_poly.pdbx_strand_id
1 'polypeptide(L)'
;MKRPDKRDWSRADFATMNADQRKEVAQQITAERKARNITQEDLARLADVPAKTISNLETGRTPHAGTLRKLVDALSGSPRGKPTDDSALQMFTDVTAPMYLRLSEHGRAQALRDIVLLLGAALDRERTDRQKAQATERP
;
A
#
# COMPACT_ATOMS: atom_id res chain seq x y z
N MET A 1 13.12 4.72 -25.54
CA MET A 1 13.63 3.82 -24.48
C MET A 1 12.71 2.60 -24.42
N LYS A 2 13.15 1.44 -24.95
CA LYS A 2 12.32 0.23 -24.98
C LYS A 2 12.10 -0.26 -23.53
N ARG A 3 10.84 -0.36 -23.09
CA ARG A 3 10.51 -1.00 -21.81
C ARG A 3 10.97 -2.46 -21.90
N PRO A 4 11.80 -2.98 -20.99
CA PRO A 4 12.15 -4.40 -21.02
C PRO A 4 10.89 -5.22 -20.83
N ASP A 5 10.77 -6.24 -21.67
CA ASP A 5 9.70 -7.22 -21.74
C ASP A 5 9.26 -7.66 -20.33
N LYS A 6 8.00 -7.39 -19.98
CA LYS A 6 7.46 -7.66 -18.64
C LYS A 6 7.19 -9.16 -18.50
N ARG A 7 8.22 -9.92 -18.09
CA ARG A 7 8.01 -11.26 -17.54
C ARG A 7 7.07 -11.14 -16.34
N ASP A 8 5.94 -11.85 -16.39
CA ASP A 8 4.99 -11.95 -15.28
C ASP A 8 5.53 -12.91 -14.22
N TRP A 9 6.11 -12.36 -13.16
CA TRP A 9 6.70 -13.15 -12.08
C TRP A 9 5.67 -13.67 -11.06
N SER A 10 4.39 -13.32 -11.20
CA SER A 10 3.34 -13.84 -10.31
C SER A 10 3.25 -15.38 -10.37
N ARG A 11 3.54 -15.96 -11.54
CA ARG A 11 3.49 -17.40 -11.80
C ARG A 11 4.84 -18.11 -11.77
N ALA A 12 5.92 -17.39 -11.50
CA ALA A 12 7.25 -17.94 -11.64
C ALA A 12 7.64 -18.81 -10.43
N ASP A 13 8.28 -19.95 -10.67
CA ASP A 13 8.86 -20.75 -9.59
C ASP A 13 10.22 -20.16 -9.17
N PHE A 14 10.25 -19.44 -8.06
CA PHE A 14 11.47 -18.82 -7.56
C PHE A 14 12.50 -19.84 -7.02
N ALA A 15 12.09 -21.08 -6.73
CA ALA A 15 12.98 -22.11 -6.22
C ALA A 15 13.94 -22.62 -7.31
N THR A 16 13.51 -22.60 -8.56
CA THR A 16 14.31 -23.04 -9.71
C THR A 16 15.18 -21.92 -10.31
N MET A 17 15.05 -20.69 -9.82
CA MET A 17 15.80 -19.55 -10.35
C MET A 17 17.26 -19.54 -9.90
N ASN A 18 18.13 -19.05 -10.77
CA ASN A 18 19.50 -18.71 -10.39
C ASN A 18 19.57 -17.33 -9.69
N ALA A 19 20.76 -16.94 -9.24
CA ALA A 19 20.96 -15.70 -8.51
C ALA A 19 20.67 -14.45 -9.36
N ASP A 20 21.06 -14.45 -10.63
CA ASP A 20 20.85 -13.32 -11.54
C ASP A 20 19.37 -13.11 -11.86
N GLN A 21 18.62 -14.19 -12.10
CA GLN A 21 17.17 -14.14 -12.28
C GLN A 21 16.47 -13.60 -11.04
N ARG A 22 16.85 -14.04 -9.83
CA ARG A 22 16.30 -13.49 -8.58
C ARG A 22 16.63 -12.02 -8.40
N LYS A 23 17.79 -11.57 -8.86
CA LYS A 23 18.17 -10.15 -8.85
C LYS A 23 17.33 -9.31 -9.82
N GLU A 24 17.02 -9.83 -11.02
CA GLU A 24 16.08 -9.19 -11.95
C GLU A 24 14.70 -9.01 -11.29
N VAL A 25 14.18 -10.04 -10.63
CA VAL A 25 12.90 -9.97 -9.90
C VAL A 25 12.94 -8.91 -8.80
N ALA A 26 14.00 -8.87 -8.01
CA ALA A 26 14.18 -7.86 -6.96
C ALA A 26 14.16 -6.42 -7.52
N GLN A 27 14.80 -6.19 -8.67
CA GLN A 27 14.77 -4.88 -9.34
C GLN A 27 13.35 -4.51 -9.79
N GLN A 28 12.58 -5.49 -10.27
CA GLN A 28 11.19 -5.25 -10.66
C GLN A 28 10.28 -4.98 -9.47
N ILE A 29 10.44 -5.72 -8.36
CA ILE A 29 9.74 -5.44 -7.09
C ILE A 29 10.01 -4.00 -6.65
N THR A 30 11.28 -3.56 -6.70
CA THR A 30 11.68 -2.19 -6.39
C THR A 30 10.97 -1.16 -7.29
N ALA A 31 10.98 -1.41 -8.60
CA ALA A 31 10.37 -0.52 -9.58
C ALA A 31 8.85 -0.42 -9.39
N GLU A 32 8.17 -1.55 -9.16
CA GLU A 32 6.74 -1.62 -8.96
C GLU A 32 6.32 -0.95 -7.64
N ARG A 33 7.08 -1.15 -6.54
CA ARG A 33 6.86 -0.45 -5.28
C ARG A 33 6.91 1.07 -5.48
N LYS A 34 7.95 1.57 -6.15
CA LYS A 34 8.10 3.00 -6.45
C LYS A 34 6.98 3.51 -7.35
N ALA A 35 6.59 2.75 -8.37
CA ALA A 35 5.46 3.09 -9.24
C ALA A 35 4.12 3.18 -8.49
N ARG A 36 3.98 2.45 -7.38
CA ARG A 36 2.82 2.48 -6.48
C ARG A 36 2.91 3.52 -5.37
N ASN A 37 4.01 4.27 -5.28
CA ASN A 37 4.23 5.29 -4.26
C ASN A 37 4.00 4.79 -2.81
N ILE A 38 4.34 3.54 -2.52
CA ILE A 38 4.29 2.96 -1.16
C ILE A 38 5.69 2.95 -0.55
N THR A 39 5.81 3.11 0.77
CA THR A 39 7.12 3.10 1.44
C THR A 39 7.74 1.70 1.48
N GLN A 40 8.99 1.59 1.94
CA GLN A 40 9.60 0.30 2.22
C GLN A 40 8.84 -0.43 3.35
N GLU A 41 8.42 0.29 4.38
CA GLU A 41 7.61 -0.24 5.49
C GLU A 41 6.25 -0.73 5.02
N ASP A 42 5.59 -0.01 4.10
CA ASP A 42 4.30 -0.43 3.55
C ASP A 42 4.41 -1.76 2.81
N LEU A 43 5.40 -1.91 1.93
CA LEU A 43 5.63 -3.18 1.22
C LEU A 43 5.99 -4.31 2.20
N ALA A 44 6.82 -4.01 3.21
CA ALA A 44 7.21 -4.98 4.22
C ALA A 44 6.00 -5.51 5.01
N ARG A 45 5.10 -4.61 5.40
CA ARG A 45 3.83 -4.93 6.08
C ARG A 45 2.89 -5.73 5.18
N LEU A 46 2.74 -5.35 3.90
CA LEU A 46 1.90 -6.07 2.94
C LEU A 46 2.41 -7.49 2.68
N ALA A 47 3.73 -7.69 2.68
CA ALA A 47 4.37 -8.97 2.41
C ALA A 47 4.67 -9.80 3.66
N ASP A 48 4.34 -9.32 4.85
CA ASP A 48 4.69 -9.98 6.11
C ASP A 48 6.18 -10.34 6.18
N VAL A 49 7.03 -9.33 6.00
CA VAL A 49 8.49 -9.42 6.13
C VAL A 49 9.05 -8.23 6.91
N PRO A 50 10.23 -8.34 7.55
CA PRO A 50 10.87 -7.20 8.18
C PRO A 50 11.22 -6.09 7.18
N ALA A 51 11.07 -4.81 7.54
CA ALA A 51 11.42 -3.66 6.68
C ALA A 51 12.87 -3.70 6.17
N LYS A 52 13.80 -4.20 7.00
CA LYS A 52 15.20 -4.45 6.62
C LYS A 52 15.35 -5.36 5.40
N THR A 53 14.40 -6.26 5.15
CA THR A 53 14.35 -7.13 3.97
C THR A 53 14.18 -6.32 2.70
N ILE A 54 13.31 -5.30 2.71
CA ILE A 54 13.10 -4.40 1.58
C ILE A 54 14.35 -3.54 1.36
N SER A 55 14.90 -2.97 2.43
CA SER A 55 16.14 -2.20 2.36
C SER A 55 17.32 -3.01 1.78
N ASN A 56 17.52 -4.24 2.26
CA ASN A 56 18.52 -5.17 1.72
C ASN A 56 18.28 -5.48 0.23
N LEU A 57 17.03 -5.74 -0.14
CA LEU A 57 16.64 -6.01 -1.52
C LEU A 57 16.98 -4.82 -2.43
N GLU A 58 16.61 -3.60 -2.03
CA GLU A 58 16.83 -2.38 -2.81
C GLU A 58 18.31 -1.95 -2.89
N THR A 59 19.10 -2.35 -1.90
CA THR A 59 20.57 -2.12 -1.88
C THR A 59 21.34 -3.21 -2.63
N GLY A 60 20.65 -4.20 -3.21
CA GLY A 60 21.24 -5.18 -4.14
C GLY A 60 21.50 -6.56 -3.54
N ARG A 61 21.12 -6.83 -2.29
CA ARG A 61 21.12 -8.21 -1.77
C ARG A 61 19.99 -9.00 -2.41
N THR A 62 20.33 -10.19 -2.89
CA THR A 62 19.35 -11.09 -3.51
C THR A 62 18.58 -11.85 -2.42
N PRO A 63 17.26 -11.69 -2.29
CA PRO A 63 16.46 -12.43 -1.31
C PRO A 63 16.35 -13.91 -1.67
N HIS A 64 16.00 -14.73 -0.69
CA HIS A 64 15.66 -16.14 -0.94
C HIS A 64 14.32 -16.27 -1.66
N ALA A 65 14.10 -17.41 -2.31
CA ALA A 65 12.91 -17.70 -3.11
C ALA A 65 11.59 -17.44 -2.37
N GLY A 66 11.48 -17.89 -1.12
CA GLY A 66 10.29 -17.68 -0.29
C GLY A 66 10.00 -16.20 0.01
N THR A 67 11.04 -15.39 0.17
CA THR A 67 10.89 -13.93 0.34
C THR A 67 10.42 -13.26 -0.94
N LEU A 68 10.96 -13.65 -2.10
CA LEU A 68 10.51 -13.13 -3.39
C LEU A 68 9.04 -13.45 -3.64
N ARG A 69 8.60 -14.68 -3.31
CA ARG A 69 7.19 -15.09 -3.38
C ARG A 69 6.30 -14.14 -2.57
N LYS A 70 6.58 -13.98 -1.28
CA LYS A 70 5.81 -13.08 -0.40
C LYS A 70 5.69 -11.65 -0.97
N LEU A 71 6.79 -11.11 -1.50
CA LEU A 71 6.82 -9.76 -2.06
C LEU A 71 6.03 -9.61 -3.36
N VAL A 72 6.13 -10.60 -4.26
CA VAL A 72 5.37 -10.60 -5.52
C VAL A 72 3.88 -10.79 -5.25
N ASP A 73 3.52 -11.67 -4.32
CA ASP A 73 2.12 -11.91 -3.95
C ASP A 73 1.50 -10.66 -3.31
N ALA A 74 2.24 -9.97 -2.42
CA ALA A 74 1.81 -8.71 -1.82
C ALA A 74 1.54 -7.62 -2.86
N LEU A 75 2.39 -7.52 -3.88
CA LEU A 75 2.18 -6.60 -5.00
C LEU A 75 1.07 -7.09 -5.94
N SER A 76 0.81 -8.38 -6.05
CA SER A 76 -0.24 -8.91 -6.94
C SER A 76 -1.63 -8.79 -6.32
N GLY A 77 -1.76 -8.97 -5.00
CA GLY A 77 -3.04 -8.96 -4.27
C GLY A 77 -3.47 -7.62 -3.69
N SER A 78 -2.57 -6.63 -3.59
CA SER A 78 -2.90 -5.31 -3.06
C SER A 78 -3.34 -4.34 -4.17
N PRO A 79 -4.41 -3.55 -3.99
CA PRO A 79 -4.75 -2.43 -4.86
C PRO A 79 -3.51 -1.56 -5.12
N ARG A 80 -3.40 -1.01 -6.33
CA ARG A 80 -2.21 -0.22 -6.71
C ARG A 80 -2.11 1.04 -5.87
N GLY A 81 -1.21 1.01 -4.88
CA GLY A 81 -0.68 2.19 -4.18
C GLY A 81 -1.33 2.51 -2.84
N LYS A 82 -0.61 3.31 -2.03
CA LYS A 82 -1.26 4.11 -0.99
C LYS A 82 -2.16 5.08 -1.75
N PRO A 83 -3.43 5.23 -1.36
CA PRO A 83 -4.27 6.19 -2.02
C PRO A 83 -3.61 7.57 -1.89
N THR A 84 -3.20 8.17 -3.01
CA THR A 84 -3.02 9.62 -3.12
C THR A 84 -4.32 10.29 -2.68
N ASP A 85 -4.30 11.55 -2.25
CA ASP A 85 -5.54 12.23 -1.84
C ASP A 85 -6.66 12.06 -2.90
N ASP A 86 -6.31 12.14 -4.18
CA ASP A 86 -7.22 11.90 -5.31
C ASP A 86 -7.70 10.45 -5.41
N SER A 87 -6.84 9.44 -5.21
CA SER A 87 -7.26 8.04 -5.27
C SER A 87 -7.93 7.55 -3.98
N ALA A 88 -7.68 8.19 -2.84
CA ALA A 88 -8.39 7.96 -1.59
C ALA A 88 -9.83 8.40 -1.73
N LEU A 89 -10.02 9.60 -2.28
CA LEU A 89 -11.32 10.16 -2.58
C LEU A 89 -12.04 9.34 -3.65
N GLN A 90 -11.34 8.89 -4.69
CA GLN A 90 -11.91 8.02 -5.71
C GLN A 90 -12.35 6.67 -5.12
N MET A 91 -11.51 5.99 -4.35
CA MET A 91 -11.87 4.72 -3.68
C MET A 91 -13.06 4.90 -2.73
N PHE A 92 -13.06 5.97 -1.94
CA PHE A 92 -14.18 6.30 -1.07
C PHE A 92 -15.46 6.50 -1.89
N THR A 93 -15.39 7.25 -2.99
CA THR A 93 -16.53 7.52 -3.86
C THR A 93 -17.05 6.25 -4.53
N ASP A 94 -16.16 5.44 -5.11
CA ASP A 94 -16.53 4.21 -5.82
C ASP A 94 -17.26 3.21 -4.92
N VAL A 95 -16.87 3.13 -3.64
CA VAL A 95 -17.48 2.22 -2.67
C VAL A 95 -18.74 2.81 -2.06
N THR A 96 -18.70 4.08 -1.64
CA THR A 96 -19.77 4.66 -0.82
C THR A 96 -20.89 5.32 -1.64
N ALA A 97 -20.59 5.88 -2.81
CA ALA A 97 -21.59 6.57 -3.62
C ALA A 97 -22.74 5.65 -4.07
N PRO A 98 -22.50 4.41 -4.55
CA PRO A 98 -23.60 3.51 -4.92
C PRO A 98 -24.48 3.15 -3.71
N MET A 99 -23.91 3.03 -2.52
CA MET A 99 -24.67 2.77 -1.30
C MET A 99 -25.51 3.98 -0.90
N TYR A 100 -24.92 5.18 -0.95
CA TYR A 100 -25.59 6.44 -0.64
C TYR A 100 -26.75 6.73 -1.58
N LEU A 101 -26.58 6.51 -2.90
CA LEU A 101 -27.61 6.76 -3.90
C LEU A 101 -28.80 5.79 -3.81
N ARG A 102 -28.62 4.61 -3.19
CA ARG A 102 -29.71 3.65 -2.93
C ARG A 102 -30.64 4.07 -1.78
N LEU A 103 -30.25 5.06 -0.98
CA LEU A 103 -31.05 5.54 0.14
C LEU A 103 -32.14 6.51 -0.34
N SER A 104 -33.23 6.59 0.42
CA SER A 104 -34.23 7.65 0.29
C SER A 104 -33.60 9.02 0.57
N GLU A 105 -34.28 10.10 0.19
CA GLU A 105 -33.79 11.46 0.46
C GLU A 105 -33.54 11.70 1.96
N HIS A 106 -34.47 11.26 2.82
CA HIS A 106 -34.29 11.32 4.27
C HIS A 106 -33.12 10.43 4.75
N GLY A 107 -32.99 9.22 4.19
CA GLY A 107 -31.89 8.31 4.50
C GLY A 107 -30.52 8.86 4.10
N ARG A 108 -30.44 9.56 2.96
CA ARG A 108 -29.24 10.28 2.51
C ARG A 108 -28.84 11.39 3.47
N ALA A 109 -29.79 12.23 3.88
CA ALA A 109 -29.54 13.30 4.84
C ALA A 109 -29.02 12.76 6.19
N GLN A 110 -29.62 11.67 6.68
CA GLN A 110 -29.19 11.00 7.90
C GLN A 110 -27.78 10.39 7.74
N ALA A 111 -27.53 9.66 6.66
CA ALA A 111 -26.21 9.08 6.39
C ALA A 111 -25.12 10.14 6.28
N LEU A 112 -25.39 11.27 5.61
CA LEU A 112 -24.43 12.38 5.51
C LEU A 112 -24.10 12.95 6.90
N ARG A 113 -25.10 13.16 7.74
CA ARG A 113 -24.91 13.62 9.13
C ARG A 113 -24.01 12.66 9.90
N ASP A 114 -24.27 11.35 9.81
CA ASP A 114 -23.54 10.34 10.54
C ASP A 114 -22.07 10.25 10.07
N ILE A 115 -21.84 10.33 8.75
CA ILE A 115 -20.49 10.40 8.17
C ILE A 115 -19.74 11.63 8.69
N VAL A 116 -20.37 12.81 8.70
CA VAL A 116 -19.76 14.05 9.19
C VAL A 116 -19.37 13.94 10.66
N LEU A 117 -20.25 13.37 11.50
CA LEU A 117 -19.97 13.18 12.93
C LEU A 117 -18.80 12.22 13.15
N LEU A 118 -18.74 11.12 12.40
CA LEU A 118 -17.64 10.15 12.48
C LEU A 118 -16.31 10.77 12.05
N LEU A 119 -16.30 11.56 10.96
CA LEU A 119 -15.10 12.25 10.49
C LEU A 119 -14.64 13.32 11.48
N GLY A 120 -15.56 14.10 12.05
CA GLY A 120 -15.25 15.07 13.10
C GLY A 120 -14.55 14.43 14.30
N ALA A 121 -15.12 13.34 14.81
CA ALA A 121 -14.53 12.60 15.93
C ALA A 121 -13.14 12.01 15.60
N ALA A 122 -12.92 11.57 14.36
CA ALA A 122 -11.61 11.08 13.92
C ALA A 122 -10.57 12.20 13.85
N LEU A 123 -10.93 13.38 13.33
CA LEU A 123 -10.05 14.54 13.25
C LEU A 123 -9.63 15.04 14.63
N ASP A 124 -10.54 15.05 15.60
CA ASP A 124 -10.24 15.48 16.96
C ASP A 124 -9.27 14.54 17.68
N ARG A 125 -9.40 13.22 17.46
CA ARG A 125 -8.41 12.24 17.96
C ARG A 125 -7.03 12.49 17.36
N GLU A 126 -6.95 12.66 16.04
CA GLU A 126 -5.67 12.91 15.36
C GLU A 126 -4.99 14.20 15.84
N ARG A 127 -5.76 15.27 16.05
CA ARG A 127 -5.26 16.52 16.64
C ARG A 127 -4.69 16.30 18.03
N THR A 128 -5.41 15.56 18.87
CA THR A 128 -5.00 15.25 20.25
C THR A 128 -3.70 14.45 20.28
N ASP A 129 -3.57 13.45 19.41
CA ASP A 129 -2.37 12.62 19.34
C ASP A 129 -1.14 13.41 18.86
N ARG A 130 -1.32 14.29 17.86
CA ARG A 130 -0.26 15.20 17.40
C ARG A 130 0.20 16.17 18.50
N GLN A 131 -0.72 16.73 19.28
CA GLN A 131 -0.38 17.63 20.39
C GLN A 131 0.41 16.91 21.49
N LYS A 132 0.04 15.67 21.83
CA LYS A 132 0.77 14.84 22.80
C LYS A 132 2.19 14.50 22.32
N ALA A 133 2.34 14.15 21.04
CA ALA A 133 3.65 13.87 20.46
C ALA A 133 4.58 15.08 20.54
N GLN A 134 4.09 16.28 20.19
CA GLN A 134 4.86 17.52 20.26
C GLN A 134 5.22 17.96 21.69
N ALA A 135 4.37 17.64 22.68
CA ALA A 135 4.64 17.92 24.09
C ALA A 135 5.70 16.99 24.70
N THR A 136 5.89 15.80 24.13
CA THR A 136 6.86 14.79 24.61
C THR A 136 8.27 15.04 24.04
N GLU A 137 8.39 15.82 22.96
CA GLU A 137 9.66 16.15 22.29
C GLU A 137 10.30 17.49 22.74
N ARG A 138 9.68 18.21 23.69
CA ARG A 138 10.29 19.41 24.30
C ARG A 138 11.08 19.01 25.56
N PRO A 139 12.41 19.22 25.60
CA PRO A 139 13.23 18.96 26.79
C PRO A 139 12.96 19.94 27.93
#